data_AF-A0AAJ2VC13-F1
#
_entry.id   AF-A0AAJ2VC13-F1
#
_cell.length_a   1.000
_cell.length_b   1.000
_cell.length_c   1.000
_cell.angle_alpha   90.00
_cell.angle_beta   90.00
_cell.angle_gamma   90.00
#
_symmetry.space_group_name_H-M   'P 1'
#
loop_
_entity.id
_entity.type
_entity.pdbx_description
1 polymer ?
#
loop_
_entity_poly.entity_id
_entity_poly.type
_entity_poly.pdbx_seq_one_letter_code
_entity_poly.pdbx_strand_id
1 'polypeptide(L)'
;AMTWDDRVSFVLTQGLQLRKVAMLDVVTESKDGDGGFDADVAITTGELSKLIPALIEALGGEGRTGVGQALPASLAASSEPAAHYEADGPDPIYQQAAGLVHQHLKPSISFLQRHLRIGHNRAARLLERMEKEGVVSAQDADGRRSVLPGQGHGVKAVGAPGLQAGDVPF
;
A
#
# COMPACT_ATOMS: atom_id res chain seq x y z
N ALA A 1 -20.44 -13.17 22.51
CA ALA A 1 -20.15 -12.08 21.56
C ALA A 1 -21.43 -11.28 21.41
N MET A 2 -21.32 -9.99 21.19
CA MET A 2 -22.43 -9.06 20.97
C MET A 2 -22.51 -8.75 19.48
N THR A 3 -23.71 -8.52 18.98
CA THR A 3 -23.95 -8.11 17.60
C THR A 3 -24.65 -6.76 17.59
N TRP A 4 -24.26 -5.89 16.67
CA TRP A 4 -24.87 -4.59 16.44
C TRP A 4 -25.42 -4.53 15.01
N ASP A 5 -26.68 -4.12 14.90
CA ASP A 5 -27.44 -3.91 13.66
C ASP A 5 -27.39 -5.08 12.66
N ASP A 6 -27.17 -6.31 13.14
CA ASP A 6 -26.91 -7.52 12.33
C ASP A 6 -25.71 -7.40 11.35
N ARG A 7 -24.85 -6.40 11.57
CA ARG A 7 -23.77 -6.00 10.66
C ARG A 7 -22.38 -6.14 11.27
N VAL A 8 -22.26 -5.93 12.58
CA VAL A 8 -20.97 -6.03 13.28
C VAL A 8 -21.07 -6.94 14.48
N SER A 9 -20.24 -7.98 14.54
CA SER A 9 -20.07 -8.83 15.72
C SER A 9 -18.77 -8.46 16.45
N PHE A 10 -18.84 -8.31 17.77
CA PHE A 10 -17.66 -8.00 18.61
C PHE A 10 -17.80 -8.51 20.04
N VAL A 11 -16.73 -8.40 20.82
CA VAL A 11 -16.71 -8.66 22.26
C VAL A 11 -16.28 -7.39 22.98
N LEU A 12 -17.16 -6.86 23.84
CA LEU A 12 -16.81 -5.77 24.75
C LEU A 12 -16.36 -6.34 26.09
N THR A 13 -15.14 -6.01 26.50
CA THR A 13 -14.62 -6.39 27.82
C THR A 13 -15.07 -5.40 28.90
N GLN A 14 -14.96 -5.77 30.18
CA GLN A 14 -15.26 -4.87 31.30
C GLN A 14 -14.37 -3.60 31.30
N GLY A 15 -13.17 -3.66 30.72
CA GLY A 15 -12.28 -2.51 30.55
C GLY A 15 -12.57 -1.67 29.30
N LEU A 16 -13.78 -1.75 28.74
CA LEU A 16 -14.21 -1.05 27.52
C LEU A 16 -13.38 -1.34 26.26
N GLN A 17 -12.63 -2.44 26.23
CA GLN A 17 -11.90 -2.88 25.04
C GLN A 17 -12.83 -3.65 24.10
N LEU A 18 -12.90 -3.23 22.83
CA LEU A 18 -13.51 -4.02 21.76
C LEU A 18 -12.51 -5.07 21.25
N ARG A 19 -12.95 -6.32 21.17
CA ARG A 19 -12.15 -7.46 20.69
C ARG A 19 -12.96 -8.27 19.69
N LYS A 20 -12.26 -9.03 18.83
CA LYS A 20 -12.87 -9.94 17.84
C LYS A 20 -13.96 -9.25 17.01
N VAL A 21 -13.65 -8.04 16.51
CA VAL A 21 -14.57 -7.29 15.63
C VAL A 21 -14.58 -7.97 14.27
N ALA A 22 -15.77 -8.33 13.79
CA ALA A 22 -15.98 -8.96 12.49
C ALA A 22 -17.20 -8.34 11.81
N MET A 23 -17.09 -8.09 10.50
CA MET A 23 -18.22 -7.68 9.65
C MET A 23 -19.02 -8.93 9.27
N LEU A 24 -20.33 -8.84 9.38
CA LEU A 24 -21.26 -9.92 9.03
C LEU A 24 -21.66 -9.81 7.55
N ASP A 25 -21.93 -10.96 6.93
CA ASP A 25 -21.98 -11.20 5.48
C ASP A 25 -23.02 -10.36 4.70
N VAL A 26 -23.98 -9.73 5.40
CA VAL A 26 -24.93 -8.77 4.79
C VAL A 26 -24.25 -7.49 4.27
N VAL A 27 -22.98 -7.28 4.64
CA VAL A 27 -22.18 -6.09 4.29
C VAL A 27 -21.28 -6.33 3.07
N THR A 28 -21.09 -7.58 2.64
CA THR A 28 -20.10 -8.01 1.64
C THR A 28 -20.69 -8.39 0.28
N GLU A 29 -21.95 -8.06 -0.01
CA GLU A 29 -22.46 -8.11 -1.39
C GLU A 29 -22.02 -6.86 -2.16
N SER A 30 -20.72 -6.80 -2.51
CA SER A 30 -20.20 -5.95 -3.56
C SER A 30 -19.40 -6.81 -4.53
N LYS A 31 -20.12 -7.17 -5.58
CA LYS A 31 -19.81 -8.05 -6.69
C LYS A 31 -18.70 -7.48 -7.58
N ASP A 32 -17.77 -8.36 -7.97
CA ASP A 32 -16.82 -8.33 -9.10
C ASP A 32 -16.42 -6.94 -9.65
N GLY A 33 -15.23 -6.47 -9.25
CA GLY A 33 -14.53 -5.35 -9.89
C GLY A 33 -13.27 -4.93 -9.14
N ASP A 34 -12.25 -4.48 -9.86
CA ASP A 34 -10.90 -4.03 -9.42
C ASP A 34 -10.88 -2.95 -8.30
N GLY A 35 -12.04 -2.49 -7.83
CA GLY A 35 -12.21 -1.58 -6.68
C GLY A 35 -12.55 -2.25 -5.34
N GLY A 36 -12.51 -3.59 -5.26
CA GLY A 36 -12.99 -4.35 -4.08
C GLY A 36 -12.40 -3.90 -2.75
N PHE A 37 -11.08 -3.66 -2.67
CA PHE A 37 -10.45 -3.28 -1.40
C PHE A 37 -10.88 -1.90 -0.89
N ASP A 38 -10.96 -0.89 -1.77
CA ASP A 38 -11.34 0.47 -1.36
C ASP A 38 -12.82 0.52 -0.96
N ALA A 39 -13.67 -0.21 -1.68
CA ALA A 39 -15.06 -0.40 -1.31
C ALA A 39 -15.20 -1.10 0.05
N ASP A 40 -14.49 -2.20 0.27
CA ASP A 40 -14.51 -2.94 1.55
C ASP A 40 -14.06 -2.05 2.72
N VAL A 41 -13.03 -1.22 2.52
CA VAL A 41 -12.53 -0.27 3.53
C VAL A 41 -13.55 0.82 3.80
N ALA A 42 -14.15 1.40 2.76
CA ALA A 42 -15.16 2.45 2.89
C ALA A 42 -16.40 1.92 3.62
N ILE A 43 -16.83 0.71 3.27
CA ILE A 43 -17.97 0.04 3.90
C ILE A 43 -17.66 -0.26 5.37
N THR A 44 -16.54 -0.92 5.67
CA THR A 44 -16.12 -1.26 7.05
C THR A 44 -16.00 0.00 7.91
N THR A 45 -15.41 1.07 7.37
CA THR A 45 -15.24 2.34 8.09
C THR A 45 -16.57 3.05 8.30
N GLY A 46 -17.45 3.04 7.31
CA GLY A 46 -18.80 3.59 7.42
C GLY A 46 -19.63 2.90 8.51
N GLU A 47 -19.43 1.60 8.70
CA GLU A 47 -20.09 0.83 9.75
C GLU A 47 -19.53 1.11 11.14
N LEU A 48 -18.20 1.13 11.27
CA LEU A 48 -17.56 1.49 12.53
C LEU A 48 -17.92 2.91 12.96
N SER A 49 -18.03 3.84 12.01
CA SER A 49 -18.42 5.23 12.29
C SER A 49 -19.83 5.36 12.87
N LYS A 50 -20.73 4.43 12.57
CA LYS A 50 -22.09 4.37 13.14
C LYS A 50 -22.14 3.60 14.45
N LEU A 51 -21.38 2.51 14.56
CA LEU A 51 -21.31 1.67 15.75
C LEU A 51 -20.77 2.42 16.96
N ILE A 52 -19.67 3.18 16.80
CA ILE A 52 -18.99 3.85 17.90
C ILE A 52 -19.91 4.81 18.67
N PRO A 53 -20.61 5.78 18.03
CA PRO A 53 -21.50 6.68 18.76
C PRO A 53 -22.66 5.93 19.42
N ALA A 54 -23.25 4.93 18.74
CA ALA A 54 -24.32 4.12 19.33
C ALA A 54 -23.85 3.34 20.57
N LEU A 55 -22.61 2.83 20.55
CA LEU A 55 -22.01 2.15 21.68
C LEU A 55 -21.73 3.11 22.85
N ILE A 56 -21.24 4.31 22.56
CA ILE A 56 -21.01 5.36 23.56
C ILE A 56 -22.33 5.74 24.24
N GLU A 57 -23.37 5.99 23.45
CA GLU A 57 -24.71 6.31 23.96
C GLU A 57 -25.27 5.17 24.83
N ALA A 58 -25.20 3.93 24.36
CA ALA A 58 -25.66 2.75 25.09
C ALA A 58 -24.88 2.52 26.41
N LEU A 59 -23.64 2.97 26.49
CA LEU A 59 -22.81 2.92 27.70
C LEU A 59 -23.06 4.09 28.67
N GLY A 60 -24.04 4.96 28.39
CA GLY A 60 -24.40 6.09 29.24
C GLY A 60 -23.88 7.45 28.74
N GLY A 61 -23.53 7.54 27.46
CA GLY A 61 -22.93 8.72 26.82
C GLY A 61 -21.43 8.83 27.08
N GLU A 62 -20.75 9.77 26.43
CA GLU A 62 -19.41 10.10 26.89
C GLU A 62 -19.53 10.71 28.29
N GLY A 63 -19.12 9.94 29.31
CA GLY A 63 -18.82 10.54 30.60
C GLY A 63 -17.98 11.79 30.35
N ARG A 64 -18.23 12.88 31.08
CA ARG A 64 -17.53 14.18 30.98
C ARG A 64 -16.02 14.10 31.32
N THR A 65 -15.34 13.04 30.92
CA THR A 65 -13.89 12.94 30.83
C THR A 65 -13.47 13.80 29.66
N GLY A 66 -12.69 14.85 29.92
CA GLY A 66 -12.20 15.78 28.91
C GLY A 66 -11.39 15.09 27.82
N VAL A 67 -12.06 14.58 26.80
CA VAL A 67 -11.51 14.25 25.49
C VAL A 67 -11.12 15.60 24.87
N GLY A 68 -9.92 16.03 25.21
CA GLY A 68 -9.42 17.39 25.10
C GLY A 68 -8.13 17.57 25.90
N GLN A 69 -7.87 16.70 26.88
CA GLN A 69 -6.52 16.55 27.42
C GLN A 69 -5.71 15.61 26.52
N ALA A 70 -4.55 16.13 26.09
CA ALA A 70 -3.68 15.58 25.06
C ALA A 70 -3.62 14.04 25.02
N LEU A 71 -3.83 13.49 23.82
CA LEU A 71 -3.61 12.10 23.50
C LEU A 71 -2.23 11.66 24.05
N PRO A 72 -2.08 10.47 24.65
CA PRO A 72 -0.79 10.02 25.14
C PRO A 72 0.21 10.01 23.98
N ALA A 73 1.46 10.41 24.25
CA ALA A 73 2.51 10.50 23.22
C ALA A 73 2.69 9.19 22.43
N SER A 74 2.31 8.05 23.02
CA SER A 74 2.29 6.74 22.34
C SER A 74 1.29 6.64 21.18
N LEU A 75 0.16 7.36 21.24
CA LEU A 75 -0.78 7.52 20.14
C LEU A 75 -0.32 8.63 19.17
N ALA A 76 0.31 9.68 19.68
CA ALA A 76 0.89 10.74 18.84
C ALA A 76 2.06 10.24 17.97
N ALA A 77 2.81 9.24 18.44
CA ALA A 77 3.92 8.63 17.70
C ALA A 77 3.49 7.67 16.58
N SER A 78 2.20 7.32 16.50
CA SER A 78 1.62 6.60 15.35
C SER A 78 0.88 7.54 14.40
N SER A 79 0.82 8.84 14.73
CA SER A 79 0.43 9.92 13.84
C SER A 79 1.65 10.47 13.11
N GLU A 80 2.53 9.59 12.59
CA GLU A 80 3.12 9.97 11.31
C GLU A 80 1.92 10.15 10.38
N PRO A 81 1.80 11.28 9.65
CA PRO A 81 0.74 11.39 8.66
C PRO A 81 0.81 10.11 7.84
N ALA A 82 -0.31 9.38 7.76
CA ALA A 82 -0.47 8.37 6.72
C ALA A 82 -0.13 9.14 5.46
N ALA A 83 1.10 8.95 4.97
CA ALA A 83 1.67 9.82 3.98
C ALA A 83 0.83 9.56 2.74
N HIS A 84 -0.20 10.37 2.56
CA HIS A 84 -0.66 10.78 1.27
C HIS A 84 0.54 11.49 0.66
N TYR A 85 1.47 10.71 0.11
CA TYR A 85 2.24 11.16 -1.04
C TYR A 85 1.27 11.19 -2.23
N GLU A 86 0.28 12.08 -2.15
CA GLU A 86 -0.13 12.85 -3.31
C GLU A 86 0.94 13.92 -3.54
N ALA A 87 2.17 13.47 -3.76
CA ALA A 87 3.09 14.26 -4.53
C ALA A 87 2.75 13.90 -5.97
N ASP A 88 2.17 14.85 -6.70
CA ASP A 88 2.09 14.87 -8.16
C ASP A 88 3.48 14.72 -8.84
N GLY A 89 4.56 14.66 -8.04
CA GLY A 89 5.93 14.40 -8.45
C GLY A 89 6.36 12.93 -8.37
N PRO A 90 7.51 12.60 -8.99
CA PRO A 90 8.04 11.25 -8.99
C PRO A 90 8.39 10.73 -7.59
N ASP A 91 7.96 9.49 -7.27
CA ASP A 91 8.25 8.86 -5.97
C ASP A 91 9.78 8.77 -5.77
N PRO A 92 10.35 9.37 -4.70
CA PRO A 92 11.80 9.45 -4.50
C PRO A 92 12.49 8.09 -4.43
N ILE A 93 11.78 7.01 -4.06
CA ILE A 93 12.37 5.66 -3.99
C ILE A 93 12.23 4.87 -5.30
N TYR A 94 11.64 5.46 -6.35
CA TYR A 94 11.41 4.79 -7.62
C TYR A 94 12.68 4.24 -8.25
N GLN A 95 13.74 5.07 -8.32
CA GLN A 95 15.03 4.66 -8.90
C GLN A 95 15.65 3.48 -8.14
N GLN A 96 15.55 3.50 -6.80
CA GLN A 96 16.02 2.40 -5.96
C GLN A 96 15.22 1.11 -6.21
N ALA A 97 13.90 1.23 -6.33
CA ALA A 97 13.01 0.10 -6.63
C ALA A 97 13.30 -0.51 -8.00
N ALA A 98 13.47 0.31 -9.04
CA ALA A 98 13.81 -0.14 -10.38
C ALA A 98 15.17 -0.86 -10.41
N GLY A 99 16.16 -0.37 -9.66
CA GLY A 99 17.46 -1.04 -9.52
C GLY A 99 17.35 -2.43 -8.89
N LEU A 100 16.57 -2.58 -7.83
CA LEU A 100 16.34 -3.88 -7.17
C LEU A 100 15.63 -4.87 -8.10
N VAL A 101 14.63 -4.40 -8.85
CA VAL A 101 13.89 -5.23 -9.80
C VAL A 101 14.82 -5.72 -10.92
N HIS A 102 15.67 -4.86 -11.47
CA HIS A 102 16.66 -5.26 -12.47
C HIS A 102 17.70 -6.26 -11.91
N GLN A 103 18.19 -6.04 -10.70
CA GLN A 103 19.23 -6.88 -10.10
C GLN A 103 18.71 -8.29 -9.78
N HIS A 104 17.49 -8.38 -9.26
CA HIS A 104 16.93 -9.65 -8.80
C HIS A 104 15.97 -10.31 -9.79
N LEU A 105 15.60 -9.62 -10.87
CA LEU A 105 14.60 -10.05 -11.86
C LEU A 105 13.27 -10.48 -11.22
N LYS A 106 12.90 -9.83 -10.10
CA LYS A 106 11.72 -10.15 -9.29
C LYS A 106 10.80 -8.94 -9.15
N PRO A 107 10.06 -8.56 -10.21
CA PRO A 107 9.09 -7.47 -10.15
C PRO A 107 7.81 -7.93 -9.43
N SER A 108 7.83 -7.93 -8.10
CA SER A 108 6.67 -8.29 -7.27
C SER A 108 6.49 -7.35 -6.10
N ILE A 109 5.22 -7.09 -5.73
CA ILE A 109 4.84 -6.19 -4.64
C ILE A 109 5.52 -6.63 -3.33
N SER A 110 5.41 -7.92 -2.97
CA SER A 110 5.99 -8.45 -1.74
C SER A 110 7.52 -8.35 -1.68
N PHE A 111 8.19 -8.44 -2.83
CA PHE A 111 9.65 -8.25 -2.90
C PHE A 111 10.03 -6.81 -2.57
N LEU A 112 9.34 -5.83 -3.17
CA LEU A 112 9.55 -4.41 -2.89
C LEU A 112 9.21 -4.05 -1.44
N GLN A 113 8.11 -4.56 -0.89
CA GLN A 113 7.73 -4.31 0.51
C GLN A 113 8.84 -4.70 1.49
N ARG A 114 9.47 -5.88 1.29
CA ARG A 114 10.52 -6.39 2.18
C ARG A 114 11.84 -5.63 2.06
N HIS A 115 12.24 -5.28 0.84
CA HIS A 115 13.54 -4.65 0.60
C HIS A 115 13.52 -3.14 0.84
N LEU A 116 12.39 -2.48 0.56
CA LEU A 116 12.23 -1.03 0.71
C LEU A 116 11.48 -0.65 2.00
N ARG A 117 10.98 -1.63 2.75
CA ARG A 117 10.16 -1.42 3.96
C ARG A 117 8.98 -0.47 3.73
N ILE A 118 8.27 -0.70 2.62
CA ILE A 118 7.12 0.12 2.21
C ILE A 118 5.81 -0.68 2.31
N GLY A 119 4.70 0.06 2.43
CA GLY A 119 3.35 -0.50 2.40
C GLY A 119 2.95 -1.04 1.02
N HIS A 120 1.89 -1.86 0.99
CA HIS A 120 1.38 -2.50 -0.22
C HIS A 120 1.05 -1.50 -1.34
N ASN A 121 0.26 -0.48 -1.03
CA ASN A 121 -0.20 0.52 -2.00
C ASN A 121 0.96 1.28 -2.65
N ARG A 122 2.02 1.59 -1.88
CA ARG A 122 3.22 2.23 -2.43
C ARG A 122 3.95 1.31 -3.40
N ALA A 123 4.17 0.06 -2.99
CA ALA A 123 4.83 -0.94 -3.82
C ALA A 123 4.06 -1.21 -5.12
N ALA A 124 2.72 -1.26 -5.06
CA ALA A 124 1.86 -1.41 -6.23
C ALA A 124 2.01 -0.24 -7.22
N ARG A 125 1.92 1.01 -6.73
CA ARG A 125 2.11 2.23 -7.55
C ARG A 125 3.49 2.28 -8.21
N LEU A 126 4.54 1.87 -7.49
CA LEU A 126 5.89 1.78 -8.05
C LEU A 126 5.96 0.76 -9.20
N LEU A 127 5.29 -0.38 -9.05
CA LEU A 127 5.29 -1.45 -10.05
C LEU A 127 4.46 -1.08 -11.29
N GLU A 128 3.31 -0.43 -11.10
CA GLU A 128 2.48 0.12 -12.17
C GLU A 128 3.25 1.18 -12.98
N ARG A 129 3.98 2.06 -12.29
CA ARG A 129 4.84 3.03 -12.96
C ARG A 129 5.96 2.36 -13.75
N MET A 130 6.62 1.35 -13.19
CA MET A 130 7.64 0.57 -13.91
C MET A 130 7.08 -0.11 -15.15
N GLU A 131 5.83 -0.57 -15.10
CA GLU A 131 5.13 -1.13 -16.26
C GLU A 131 4.86 -0.06 -17.33
N LYS A 132 4.34 1.11 -16.93
CA LYS A 132 4.09 2.25 -17.82
C LYS A 132 5.37 2.79 -18.48
N GLU A 133 6.49 2.74 -17.77
CA GLU A 133 7.80 3.15 -18.27
C GLU A 133 8.55 2.04 -19.03
N GLY A 134 7.97 0.83 -19.15
CA GLY A 134 8.56 -0.28 -19.90
C GLY A 134 9.72 -1.01 -19.20
N VAL A 135 9.85 -0.83 -17.88
CA VAL A 135 10.83 -1.55 -17.05
C VAL A 135 10.34 -2.97 -16.72
N VAL A 136 9.03 -3.13 -16.55
CA VAL A 136 8.38 -4.39 -16.18
C VAL A 136 7.29 -4.73 -17.20
N SER A 137 7.08 -6.01 -17.47
CA SER A 137 5.99 -6.48 -18.33
C SER A 137 4.63 -6.24 -17.67
N ALA A 138 3.59 -6.18 -18.50
CA ALA A 138 2.23 -6.36 -17.99
C ALA A 138 2.13 -7.64 -17.16
N GLN A 139 1.18 -7.64 -16.23
CA GLN A 139 0.86 -8.81 -15.44
C GLN A 139 0.24 -9.89 -16.32
N ASP A 140 0.80 -11.10 -16.27
CA ASP A 140 0.25 -12.28 -16.93
C ASP A 140 -1.02 -12.78 -16.21
N ALA A 141 -1.77 -13.71 -16.83
CA ALA A 141 -2.96 -14.34 -16.25
C ALA A 141 -2.70 -14.97 -14.87
N ASP A 142 -1.48 -15.47 -14.62
CA ASP A 142 -1.05 -16.01 -13.31
C ASP A 142 -0.63 -14.94 -12.29
N GLY A 143 -0.80 -13.65 -12.60
CA GLY A 143 -0.38 -12.56 -11.72
C GLY A 143 1.14 -12.30 -11.72
N ARG A 144 1.88 -12.91 -12.65
CA ARG A 144 3.35 -12.80 -12.74
C ARG A 144 3.76 -11.65 -13.65
N ARG A 145 4.85 -10.97 -13.29
CA ARG A 145 5.51 -9.95 -14.11
C ARG A 145 6.95 -10.36 -14.38
N SER A 146 7.50 -9.94 -15.50
CA SER A 146 8.91 -10.13 -15.87
C SER A 146 9.59 -8.79 -16.13
N VAL A 147 10.91 -8.72 -15.96
CA VAL A 147 11.66 -7.48 -16.25
C VAL A 147 11.96 -7.44 -17.75
N LEU A 148 11.63 -6.33 -18.40
CA LEU A 148 11.85 -6.20 -19.83
C LEU A 148 13.33 -5.85 -20.10
N PRO A 149 14.01 -6.57 -21.01
CA PRO A 149 15.39 -6.29 -21.38
C PRO A 149 15.41 -5.07 -22.32
N GLY A 150 15.41 -3.86 -21.75
CA GLY A 150 15.34 -2.64 -22.58
C GLY A 150 15.82 -1.35 -21.93
N GLN A 151 15.99 -1.28 -20.61
CA GLN A 151 16.36 -0.02 -19.96
C GLN A 151 17.32 -0.22 -18.78
N GLY A 152 18.36 -1.02 -19.00
CA GLY A 152 19.54 -1.01 -18.15
C GLY A 152 20.28 0.31 -18.32
N HIS A 153 20.54 1.01 -17.21
CA HIS A 153 21.43 2.17 -17.08
C HIS A 153 22.52 2.21 -18.15
N GLY A 154 22.30 3.01 -19.20
CA GLY A 154 23.36 3.45 -20.09
C GLY A 154 24.31 4.35 -19.30
N VAL A 155 25.33 3.75 -18.69
CA VAL A 155 26.57 4.47 -18.43
C VAL A 155 27.04 5.02 -19.77
N LYS A 156 26.80 6.32 -20.01
CA LYS A 156 27.45 7.05 -21.10
C LYS A 156 28.96 6.93 -20.84
N ALA A 157 29.63 6.04 -21.57
CA ALA A 157 31.07 6.07 -21.70
C ALA A 157 31.44 7.40 -22.38
N VAL A 158 31.81 8.38 -21.57
CA VAL A 158 32.52 9.58 -21.99
C VAL A 158 34.00 9.21 -22.08
N GLY A 159 34.60 9.28 -23.27
CA GLY A 159 36.04 9.22 -23.47
C GLY A 159 36.49 8.56 -24.78
N ALA A 160 36.75 9.37 -25.81
CA ALA A 160 37.44 9.05 -27.08
C ALA A 160 38.97 8.83 -26.85
N PRO A 161 39.87 8.78 -27.88
CA PRO A 161 39.81 8.39 -29.30
C PRO A 161 40.92 7.36 -29.71
N GLY A 162 40.84 6.80 -30.92
CA GLY A 162 42.01 6.47 -31.76
C GLY A 162 42.59 5.05 -31.69
N LEU A 163 42.48 4.32 -32.81
CA LEU A 163 43.58 3.70 -33.58
C LEU A 163 43.00 2.74 -34.64
N GLN A 164 42.93 3.22 -35.88
CA GLN A 164 42.76 2.36 -37.05
C GLN A 164 44.16 1.95 -37.50
N ALA A 165 44.62 0.77 -37.08
CA ALA A 165 45.74 0.07 -37.71
C ALA A 165 45.14 -0.89 -38.75
N GLY A 166 45.62 -0.76 -39.99
CA GLY A 166 45.07 -1.43 -41.15
C GLY A 166 45.41 -2.92 -41.24
N ASP A 167 44.84 -3.56 -42.25
CA ASP A 167 45.59 -4.33 -43.25
C ASP A 167 44.63 -4.73 -44.39
N VAL A 168 44.93 -4.29 -45.61
CA VAL A 168 44.35 -4.84 -46.84
C VAL A 168 45.51 -5.35 -47.68
N PRO A 169 45.58 -6.64 -48.01
CA PRO A 169 46.45 -7.10 -49.07
C PRO A 169 45.69 -7.25 -50.40
N PHE A 170 46.42 -6.78 -51.42
CA PHE A 170 46.30 -6.73 -52.88
C PHE A 170 45.34 -7.69 -53.60
#